data_AF-A0A7X1GVF1-F1
#
_entry.id   AF-A0A7X1GVF1-F1
#
_cell.length_a   1.000
_cell.length_b   1.000
_cell.length_c   1.000
_cell.angle_alpha   90.00
_cell.angle_beta   90.00
_cell.angle_gamma   90.00
#
_symmetry.space_group_name_H-M   'P 1'
#
loop_
_entity.id
_entity.type
_entity.pdbx_description
1 polymer ?
#
loop_
_entity_poly.entity_id
_entity_poly.type
_entity_poly.pdbx_seq_one_letter_code
_entity_poly.pdbx_strand_id
1 'polypeptide(L)'
;MAKVNLARLSEVLETQSDLFHVGIDVHKNSYHVAFHGISGFLQTFVSPADPALVVKQLQKFSPQIVQVAYEAGPTGFELARLLEEGDIKVLVVAPNRVPRPVTQGAKTDRLDCIRLARYSANGILKGIAVPSRAQEAQRSLVRRRHDLVDSIRTVKQRIRSHLLYLGVKEPAGLAHWSDKGVKALWKLPLQTSAKDTLRSLVRELAFLLKERQHIEKQLRAVCRQGDHEKAFECLQTAPGVGPITAATFLLELFDPLRFKSANQVASYLGLAPMVRQSGESKGRAKLRPVGQKRLRSLLVEAAWCWRRKDELAGGKYQRIVAKTAVPQKVIVALARDLAIILWRLSTQQRSYQVRGMAA
;
A
#
# COMPACT_ATOMS: atom_id res chain seq x y z
N MET A 1 7.27 -32.13 -10.35
CA MET A 1 8.05 -31.60 -9.21
C MET A 1 9.50 -32.02 -9.39
N ALA A 2 10.36 -31.15 -9.92
CA ALA A 2 11.79 -31.44 -9.94
C ALA A 2 12.34 -31.24 -8.53
N LYS A 3 12.38 -32.32 -7.73
CA LYS A 3 13.18 -32.40 -6.51
C LYS A 3 14.64 -32.32 -6.93
N VAL A 4 15.22 -31.12 -6.98
CA VAL A 4 16.68 -31.02 -7.00
C VAL A 4 17.15 -31.58 -5.67
N ASN A 5 17.95 -32.64 -5.74
CA ASN A 5 18.52 -33.30 -4.58
C ASN A 5 19.47 -32.29 -3.89
N LEU A 6 19.19 -31.92 -2.64
CA LEU A 6 20.02 -30.99 -1.86
C LEU A 6 21.50 -31.43 -1.83
N ALA A 7 21.78 -32.73 -1.99
CA ALA A 7 23.13 -33.26 -2.13
C ALA A 7 23.91 -32.67 -3.32
N ARG A 8 23.27 -32.58 -4.50
CA ARG A 8 23.88 -31.97 -5.69
C ARG A 8 24.07 -30.46 -5.54
N LEU A 9 23.25 -29.82 -4.70
CA LEU A 9 23.38 -28.40 -4.38
C LEU A 9 24.61 -28.16 -3.50
N SER A 10 24.83 -29.01 -2.49
CA SER A 10 26.05 -29.04 -1.68
C SER A 10 27.28 -29.24 -2.56
N GLU A 11 27.31 -30.23 -3.45
CA GLU A 11 28.47 -30.48 -4.33
C GLU A 11 28.84 -29.26 -5.18
N VAL A 12 27.85 -28.57 -5.76
CA VAL A 12 28.07 -27.39 -6.63
C VAL A 12 28.50 -26.16 -5.83
N LEU A 13 27.99 -25.98 -4.62
CA LEU A 13 28.28 -24.81 -3.78
C LEU A 13 29.52 -25.00 -2.90
N GLU A 14 29.84 -26.22 -2.47
CA GLU A 14 31.02 -26.52 -1.65
C GLU A 14 32.31 -26.55 -2.48
N THR A 15 32.21 -26.84 -3.78
CA THR A 15 33.34 -26.75 -4.72
C THR A 15 33.71 -25.32 -5.11
N GLN A 16 32.87 -24.34 -4.79
CA GLN A 16 33.12 -22.92 -5.05
C GLN A 16 33.27 -22.17 -3.73
N SER A 17 34.45 -21.62 -3.46
CA SER A 17 34.71 -20.75 -2.29
C SER A 17 34.07 -19.37 -2.41
N ASP A 18 33.21 -19.17 -3.41
CA ASP A 18 32.77 -17.86 -3.88
C ASP A 18 31.52 -17.39 -3.15
N LEU A 19 31.51 -16.11 -2.81
CA LEU A 19 30.34 -15.42 -2.28
C LEU A 19 29.22 -15.38 -3.32
N PHE A 20 27.98 -15.55 -2.88
CA PHE A 20 26.81 -15.53 -3.77
C PHE A 20 25.60 -14.79 -3.22
N HIS A 21 24.77 -14.33 -4.16
CA HIS A 21 23.45 -13.77 -3.91
C HIS A 21 22.37 -14.82 -4.15
N VAL A 22 21.30 -14.75 -3.37
CA VAL A 22 20.17 -15.67 -3.46
C VAL A 22 18.94 -14.90 -3.90
N GLY A 23 18.22 -15.43 -4.90
CA GLY A 23 16.92 -14.93 -5.31
C GLY A 23 15.84 -15.92 -4.94
N ILE A 24 14.74 -15.46 -4.34
CA ILE A 24 13.61 -16.32 -3.99
C ILE A 24 12.35 -15.76 -4.63
N ASP A 25 11.66 -16.60 -5.39
CA ASP A 25 10.27 -16.35 -5.78
C ASP A 25 9.34 -17.04 -4.78
N VAL A 26 8.58 -16.23 -4.05
CA VAL A 26 7.81 -16.63 -2.87
C VAL A 26 6.35 -16.81 -3.26
N HIS A 27 5.91 -18.06 -3.40
CA HIS A 27 4.53 -18.39 -3.70
C HIS A 27 3.87 -19.17 -2.55
N LYS A 28 2.54 -19.13 -2.45
CA LYS A 28 1.77 -19.78 -1.37
C LYS A 28 1.92 -21.31 -1.29
N ASN A 29 2.39 -21.93 -2.36
CA ASN A 29 2.51 -23.39 -2.47
C ASN A 29 3.98 -23.87 -2.42
N SER A 30 4.91 -23.08 -2.92
CA SER A 30 6.32 -23.43 -3.04
C SER A 30 7.20 -22.19 -3.18
N TYR A 31 8.46 -22.31 -2.80
CA TYR A 31 9.48 -21.29 -3.01
C TYR A 31 10.48 -21.76 -4.05
N HIS A 32 10.69 -20.97 -5.09
CA HIS A 32 11.75 -21.20 -6.07
C HIS A 32 12.97 -20.40 -5.64
N VAL A 33 14.10 -21.08 -5.44
CA VAL A 33 15.33 -20.48 -4.93
C VAL A 33 16.42 -20.59 -5.99
N ALA A 34 17.15 -19.51 -6.23
CA ALA A 34 18.27 -19.44 -7.16
C ALA A 34 19.51 -18.85 -6.49
N PHE A 35 20.68 -19.39 -6.84
CA PHE A 35 21.98 -18.91 -6.41
C PHE A 35 22.71 -18.25 -7.58
N HIS A 36 23.37 -17.12 -7.33
CA HIS A 36 24.13 -16.36 -8.30
C HIS A 36 25.46 -15.92 -7.68
N GLY A 37 26.55 -16.54 -8.12
CA GLY A 37 27.91 -16.21 -7.71
C GLY A 37 28.55 -15.18 -8.64
N ILE A 38 29.85 -14.96 -8.46
CA ILE A 38 30.65 -14.00 -9.24
C ILE A 38 30.68 -14.39 -10.74
N SER A 39 30.84 -15.69 -11.02
CA SER A 39 30.87 -16.25 -12.38
C SER A 39 29.48 -16.37 -13.03
N GLY A 40 28.41 -15.96 -12.32
CA GLY A 40 27.04 -15.92 -12.82
C GLY A 40 26.09 -16.88 -12.11
N PHE A 41 25.10 -17.38 -12.85
CA PHE A 41 24.10 -18.30 -12.31
C PHE A 41 24.73 -19.64 -11.91
N LEU A 42 24.44 -20.10 -10.70
CA LEU A 42 24.97 -21.36 -10.18
C LEU A 42 23.92 -22.48 -10.28
N GLN A 43 22.87 -22.39 -9.46
CA GLN A 43 21.90 -23.47 -9.31
C GLN A 43 20.53 -22.96 -8.85
N THR A 44 19.48 -23.74 -9.10
CA THR A 44 18.15 -23.54 -8.52
C THR A 44 17.65 -24.77 -7.78
N PHE A 45 16.80 -24.58 -6.78
CA PHE A 45 15.98 -25.64 -6.18
C PHE A 45 14.58 -25.14 -5.83
N VAL A 46 13.69 -26.06 -5.45
CA VAL A 46 12.33 -25.75 -5.00
C VAL A 46 12.17 -26.25 -3.57
N SER A 47 11.71 -25.37 -2.69
CA SER A 47 11.32 -25.71 -1.33
C SER A 47 9.79 -25.66 -1.19
N PRO A 48 9.18 -26.46 -0.29
CA PRO A 48 7.82 -26.18 0.17
C PRO A 48 7.65 -24.72 0.64
N ALA A 49 6.42 -24.22 0.63
CA ALA A 49 6.11 -22.87 1.16
C ALA A 49 6.16 -22.83 2.70
N ASP A 50 7.35 -23.09 3.25
CA ASP A 50 7.67 -23.05 4.66
C ASP A 50 8.92 -22.16 4.86
N PRO A 51 8.73 -20.94 5.42
CA PRO A 51 9.81 -20.03 5.72
C PRO A 51 10.92 -20.62 6.61
N ALA A 52 10.56 -21.39 7.64
CA ALA A 52 11.54 -21.97 8.57
C ALA A 52 12.38 -23.05 7.87
N LEU A 53 11.73 -23.87 7.03
CA LEU A 53 12.42 -24.90 6.25
C LEU A 53 13.43 -24.30 5.27
N VAL A 54 13.03 -23.27 4.50
CA VAL A 54 13.96 -22.66 3.53
C VAL A 54 15.11 -21.93 4.23
N VAL A 55 14.87 -21.29 5.37
CA VAL A 55 15.93 -20.66 6.17
C VAL A 55 16.91 -21.71 6.68
N LYS A 56 16.42 -22.83 7.24
CA LYS A 56 17.27 -23.95 7.66
C LYS A 56 18.11 -24.53 6.51
N GLN A 57 17.56 -24.57 5.29
CA GLN A 57 18.29 -24.99 4.10
C GLN A 57 19.40 -24.00 3.71
N LEU A 58 19.12 -22.69 3.81
CA LEU A 58 20.08 -21.63 3.49
C LEU A 58 21.16 -21.43 4.56
N GLN A 59 20.84 -21.69 5.83
CA GLN A 59 21.78 -21.59 6.96
C GLN A 59 23.05 -22.43 6.77
N LYS A 60 22.93 -23.58 6.09
CA LYS A 60 24.07 -24.43 5.72
C LYS A 60 25.15 -23.69 4.92
N PHE A 61 24.75 -22.63 4.23
CA PHE A 61 25.61 -21.82 3.38
C PHE A 61 25.70 -20.36 3.84
N SER A 62 25.21 -20.04 5.05
CA SER A 62 25.11 -18.65 5.56
C SER A 62 26.41 -17.83 5.39
N PRO A 63 27.62 -18.36 5.68
CA PRO A 63 28.86 -17.59 5.51
C PRO A 63 29.16 -17.14 4.08
N GLN A 64 28.58 -17.81 3.07
CA GLN A 64 28.79 -17.52 1.66
C GLN A 64 27.66 -16.65 1.07
N ILE A 65 26.53 -16.51 1.78
CA ILE A 65 25.38 -15.73 1.32
C ILE A 65 25.62 -14.25 1.61
N VAL A 66 25.85 -13.46 0.55
CA VAL A 66 25.96 -12.01 0.65
C VAL A 66 24.62 -11.37 0.98
N GLN A 67 23.57 -11.81 0.28
CA GLN A 67 22.21 -11.29 0.44
C GLN A 67 21.18 -12.19 -0.24
N VAL A 68 20.03 -12.38 0.43
CA VAL A 68 18.81 -12.94 -0.14
C VAL A 68 17.91 -11.82 -0.65
N ALA A 69 17.32 -11.95 -1.84
CA ALA A 69 16.36 -11.01 -2.38
C ALA A 69 15.05 -11.72 -2.79
N TYR A 70 13.91 -11.15 -2.39
CA TYR A 70 12.59 -11.65 -2.80
C TYR A 70 11.56 -10.52 -2.95
N GLU A 71 10.51 -10.77 -3.72
CA GLU A 71 9.44 -9.79 -3.93
C GLU A 71 8.42 -9.78 -2.77
N ALA A 72 8.04 -8.58 -2.32
CA ALA A 72 6.94 -8.41 -1.39
C ALA A 72 5.63 -8.93 -2.02
N GLY A 73 4.96 -9.83 -1.31
CA GLY A 73 3.78 -10.53 -1.81
C GLY A 73 2.70 -10.73 -0.75
N PRO A 74 1.67 -11.53 -1.06
CA PRO A 74 0.57 -11.81 -0.14
C PRO A 74 0.97 -12.72 1.04
N THR A 75 2.17 -13.30 1.01
CA THR A 75 2.73 -14.19 2.04
C THR A 75 3.34 -13.45 3.23
N GLY A 76 3.24 -12.12 3.26
CA GLY A 76 3.73 -11.30 4.36
C GLY A 76 5.25 -11.19 4.42
N PHE A 77 5.78 -10.93 5.62
CA PHE A 77 7.20 -10.66 5.87
C PHE A 77 7.88 -11.70 6.77
N GLU A 78 7.24 -12.84 6.99
CA GLU A 78 7.76 -13.89 7.88
C GLU A 78 9.13 -14.41 7.43
N LEU A 79 9.27 -14.66 6.13
CA LEU A 79 10.53 -15.10 5.55
C LEU A 79 11.67 -14.09 5.79
N ALA A 80 11.40 -12.79 5.62
CA ALA A 80 12.42 -11.76 5.90
C ALA A 80 12.88 -11.79 7.35
N ARG A 81 11.94 -11.94 8.30
CA ARG A 81 12.25 -11.96 9.73
C ARG A 81 13.09 -13.17 10.11
N LEU A 82 12.71 -14.37 9.65
CA LEU A 82 13.46 -15.59 9.93
C LEU A 82 14.84 -15.59 9.27
N LEU A 83 14.99 -14.96 8.11
CA LEU A 83 16.30 -14.74 7.50
C LEU A 83 17.18 -13.81 8.35
N GLU A 84 16.61 -12.68 8.82
CA GLU A 84 17.32 -11.74 9.70
C GLU A 84 17.69 -12.37 11.05
N GLU A 85 16.78 -13.14 11.67
CA GLU A 85 17.02 -13.89 12.90
C GLU A 85 18.10 -14.98 12.74
N GLY A 86 18.30 -15.46 11.51
CA GLY A 86 19.36 -16.40 11.14
C GLY A 86 20.67 -15.74 10.67
N ASP A 87 20.83 -14.43 10.91
CA ASP A 87 21.97 -13.61 10.45
C ASP A 87 22.17 -13.59 8.92
N ILE A 88 21.13 -13.92 8.15
CA ILE A 88 21.15 -13.86 6.69
C ILE A 88 20.56 -12.52 6.23
N LYS A 89 21.42 -11.68 5.65
CA LYS A 89 21.01 -10.39 5.10
C LYS A 89 19.93 -10.57 4.03
N VAL A 90 18.80 -9.87 4.17
CA VAL A 90 17.67 -9.96 3.25
C VAL A 90 17.32 -8.60 2.63
N LEU A 91 16.83 -8.63 1.39
CA LEU A 91 16.32 -7.50 0.63
C LEU A 91 14.93 -7.81 0.09
N VAL A 92 13.90 -7.28 0.75
CA VAL A 92 12.53 -7.38 0.25
C VAL A 92 12.27 -6.29 -0.77
N VAL A 93 11.80 -6.62 -1.96
CA VAL A 93 11.62 -5.67 -3.07
C VAL A 93 10.15 -5.52 -3.42
N ALA A 94 9.69 -4.29 -3.63
CA ALA A 94 8.33 -4.08 -4.14
C ALA A 94 8.24 -4.58 -5.61
N PRO A 95 7.20 -5.35 -6.00
CA PRO A 95 7.08 -5.91 -7.37
C PRO A 95 7.15 -4.87 -8.49
N ASN A 96 6.70 -3.64 -8.22
CA ASN A 96 6.73 -2.55 -9.19
C ASN A 96 8.11 -1.87 -9.33
N ARG A 97 9.08 -2.23 -8.50
CA ARG A 97 10.47 -1.74 -8.52
C ARG A 97 11.44 -2.76 -9.11
N VAL A 98 11.03 -4.01 -9.30
CA VAL A 98 11.85 -5.01 -10.01
C VAL A 98 11.82 -4.68 -11.50
N PRO A 99 13.00 -4.46 -12.14
CA PRO A 99 13.06 -4.23 -13.58
C PRO A 99 12.45 -5.40 -14.35
N ARG A 100 11.63 -5.10 -15.36
CA ARG A 100 11.02 -6.11 -16.21
C ARG A 100 11.55 -5.98 -17.64
N PRO A 101 11.82 -7.11 -18.34
CA PRO A 101 12.19 -7.09 -19.74
C PRO A 101 11.13 -6.34 -20.57
N VAL A 102 11.58 -5.62 -21.59
CA VAL A 102 10.70 -4.88 -22.51
C VAL A 102 9.98 -5.83 -23.46
N THR A 103 10.67 -6.90 -23.87
CA THR A 103 10.15 -7.95 -24.74
C THR A 103 9.39 -9.00 -23.93
N GLN A 104 8.27 -9.49 -24.46
CA GLN A 104 7.59 -10.65 -23.88
C GLN A 104 8.44 -11.89 -24.11
N GLY A 105 8.91 -12.51 -23.02
CA GLY A 105 9.63 -13.77 -23.03
C GLY A 105 8.92 -14.80 -22.15
N ALA A 106 9.50 -16.01 -22.06
CA ALA A 106 9.03 -17.03 -21.15
C ALA A 106 9.02 -16.51 -19.70
N LYS A 107 7.90 -16.68 -19.01
CA LYS A 107 7.73 -16.31 -17.60
C LYS A 107 7.52 -17.58 -16.79
N THR A 108 8.47 -17.89 -15.92
CA THR A 108 8.38 -19.04 -15.00
C THR A 108 8.96 -18.64 -13.65
N ASP A 109 8.45 -19.24 -12.57
CA ASP A 109 8.91 -18.98 -11.19
C ASP A 109 10.42 -19.21 -11.05
N ARG A 110 10.98 -20.17 -11.80
CA ARG A 110 12.43 -20.41 -11.91
C ARG A 110 13.17 -19.23 -12.54
N LEU A 111 12.67 -18.65 -13.63
CA LEU A 111 13.31 -17.49 -14.25
C LEU A 111 13.16 -16.23 -13.39
N ASP A 112 12.08 -16.14 -12.61
CA ASP A 112 11.81 -15.02 -11.72
C ASP A 112 12.82 -15.01 -10.55
N CYS A 113 13.06 -16.16 -9.90
CA CYS A 113 14.07 -16.26 -8.83
C CYS A 113 15.52 -16.05 -9.34
N ILE A 114 15.88 -16.59 -10.52
CA ILE A 114 17.20 -16.37 -11.13
C ILE A 114 17.44 -14.88 -11.40
N ARG A 115 16.42 -14.18 -11.92
CA ARG A 115 16.52 -12.73 -12.16
C ARG A 115 16.67 -11.94 -10.87
N LEU A 116 15.96 -12.29 -9.82
CA LEU A 116 16.12 -11.66 -8.51
C LEU A 116 17.54 -11.83 -7.96
N ALA A 117 18.11 -13.04 -8.04
CA ALA A 117 19.47 -13.31 -7.61
C ALA A 117 20.49 -12.45 -8.38
N ARG A 118 20.37 -12.41 -9.72
CA ARG A 118 21.23 -11.60 -10.59
C ARG A 118 21.09 -10.10 -10.33
N TYR A 119 19.87 -9.58 -10.17
CA TYR A 119 19.66 -8.16 -9.90
C TYR A 119 20.14 -7.74 -8.51
N SER A 120 20.08 -8.65 -7.54
CA SER A 120 20.69 -8.48 -6.22
C SER A 120 22.21 -8.37 -6.34
N ALA A 121 22.85 -9.31 -7.03
CA ALA A 121 24.31 -9.32 -7.25
C ALA A 121 24.82 -8.05 -7.93
N ASN A 122 24.06 -7.52 -8.89
CA ASN A 122 24.43 -6.30 -9.62
C ASN A 122 24.06 -4.99 -8.89
N GLY A 123 23.53 -5.04 -7.67
CA GLY A 123 23.13 -3.84 -6.91
C GLY A 123 21.97 -3.06 -7.54
N ILE A 124 21.17 -3.69 -8.41
CA ILE A 124 20.06 -3.04 -9.14
C ILE A 124 18.82 -2.91 -8.23
N LEU A 125 18.61 -3.88 -7.34
CA LEU A 125 17.43 -3.94 -6.48
C LEU A 125 17.49 -2.89 -5.37
N LYS A 126 16.32 -2.32 -5.04
CA LYS A 126 16.14 -1.41 -3.91
C LYS A 126 15.10 -1.96 -2.94
N GLY A 127 15.55 -2.26 -1.73
CA GLY A 127 14.73 -2.79 -0.66
C GLY A 127 13.61 -1.85 -0.24
N ILE A 128 12.55 -2.42 0.32
CA ILE A 128 11.56 -1.73 1.13
C ILE A 128 11.86 -1.98 2.60
N ALA A 129 11.49 -1.03 3.47
CA ALA A 129 11.53 -1.31 4.90
C ALA A 129 10.44 -2.32 5.25
N VAL A 130 10.82 -3.35 6.00
CA VAL A 130 9.94 -4.39 6.51
C VAL A 130 9.33 -3.89 7.82
N PRO A 131 7.99 -3.83 7.94
CA PRO A 131 7.36 -3.45 9.19
C PRO A 131 7.55 -4.53 10.26
N SER A 132 7.69 -4.11 11.52
CA SER A 132 7.63 -5.03 12.65
C SER A 132 6.28 -5.77 12.69
N ARG A 133 6.20 -6.89 13.41
CA ARG A 133 4.93 -7.63 13.58
C ARG A 133 3.81 -6.74 14.12
N ALA A 134 4.14 -5.89 15.10
CA ALA A 134 3.21 -4.94 15.69
C ALA A 134 2.74 -3.89 14.66
N GLN A 135 3.66 -3.29 13.90
CA GLN A 135 3.33 -2.33 12.84
C GLN A 135 2.48 -2.97 11.73
N GLU A 136 2.80 -4.20 11.33
CA GLU A 136 2.01 -4.96 10.36
C GLU A 136 0.59 -5.23 10.86
N ALA A 137 0.42 -5.64 12.12
CA ALA A 137 -0.88 -5.84 12.75
C ALA A 137 -1.70 -4.54 12.80
N GLN A 138 -1.08 -3.41 13.17
CA GLN A 138 -1.75 -2.10 13.17
C GLN A 138 -2.22 -1.69 11.77
N ARG A 139 -1.39 -1.95 10.73
CA ARG A 139 -1.76 -1.70 9.32
C ARG A 139 -2.89 -2.59 8.83
N SER A 140 -3.09 -3.78 9.40
CA SER A 140 -4.24 -4.63 9.07
C SER A 140 -5.57 -3.96 9.41
N LEU A 141 -5.65 -3.12 10.45
CA LEU A 141 -6.85 -2.33 10.75
C LEU A 141 -7.14 -1.30 9.64
N VAL A 142 -6.11 -0.66 9.10
CA VAL A 142 -6.23 0.29 7.97
C VAL A 142 -6.76 -0.43 6.73
N ARG A 143 -6.19 -1.59 6.40
CA ARG A 143 -6.63 -2.44 5.28
C ARG A 143 -8.08 -2.88 5.46
N ARG A 144 -8.43 -3.38 6.65
CA ARG A 144 -9.80 -3.80 6.96
C ARG A 144 -10.80 -2.67 6.81
N ARG A 145 -10.46 -1.46 7.25
CA ARG A 145 -11.31 -0.28 7.03
C ARG A 145 -11.54 -0.02 5.54
N HIS A 146 -10.51 -0.13 4.71
CA HIS A 146 -10.65 0.04 3.26
C HIS A 146 -11.56 -1.02 2.63
N ASP A 147 -11.42 -2.28 3.04
CA ASP A 147 -12.30 -3.36 2.58
C ASP A 147 -13.76 -3.06 2.93
N LEU A 148 -14.02 -2.63 4.16
CA LEU A 148 -15.37 -2.25 4.61
C LEU A 148 -15.96 -1.09 3.80
N VAL A 149 -15.15 -0.07 3.49
CA VAL A 149 -15.59 1.05 2.64
C VAL A 149 -15.98 0.56 1.24
N ASP A 150 -15.21 -0.36 0.67
CA ASP A 150 -15.53 -0.96 -0.63
C ASP A 150 -16.78 -1.84 -0.57
N SER A 151 -16.91 -2.69 0.45
CA SER A 151 -18.10 -3.50 0.68
C SER A 151 -19.35 -2.64 0.82
N ILE A 152 -19.28 -1.55 1.61
CA ILE A 152 -20.39 -0.59 1.74
C ILE A 152 -20.76 -0.02 0.38
N ARG A 153 -19.78 0.44 -0.41
CA ARG A 153 -20.04 0.96 -1.76
C ARG A 153 -20.71 -0.09 -2.64
N THR A 154 -20.21 -1.32 -2.63
CA THR A 154 -20.74 -2.43 -3.44
C THR A 154 -22.17 -2.77 -3.05
N VAL A 155 -22.48 -2.89 -1.76
CA VAL A 155 -23.84 -3.18 -1.28
C VAL A 155 -24.79 -2.05 -1.63
N LYS A 156 -24.35 -0.79 -1.49
CA LYS A 156 -25.13 0.38 -1.93
C LYS A 156 -25.47 0.31 -3.42
N GLN A 157 -24.50 -0.08 -4.25
CA GLN A 157 -24.72 -0.27 -5.69
C GLN A 157 -25.68 -1.45 -5.98
N ARG A 158 -25.55 -2.57 -5.26
CA ARG A 158 -26.46 -3.72 -5.38
C ARG A 158 -27.90 -3.35 -5.05
N ILE A 159 -28.12 -2.58 -3.98
CA ILE A 159 -29.46 -2.08 -3.61
C ILE A 159 -30.04 -1.24 -4.76
N ARG A 160 -29.28 -0.28 -5.30
CA ARG A 160 -29.74 0.54 -6.42
C ARG A 160 -30.03 -0.30 -7.67
N SER A 161 -29.15 -1.26 -7.97
CA SER A 161 -29.32 -2.17 -9.10
C SER A 161 -30.56 -3.04 -8.95
N HIS A 162 -30.87 -3.51 -7.73
CA HIS A 162 -32.06 -4.30 -7.45
C HIS A 162 -33.34 -3.48 -7.67
N LEU A 163 -33.37 -2.23 -7.18
CA LEU A 163 -34.50 -1.32 -7.43
C LEU A 163 -34.68 -1.02 -8.92
N LEU A 164 -33.58 -0.75 -9.62
CA LEU A 164 -33.57 -0.51 -11.06
C LEU A 164 -34.10 -1.71 -11.85
N TYR A 165 -33.65 -2.92 -11.51
CA TYR A 165 -34.09 -4.17 -12.13
C TYR A 165 -35.60 -4.39 -11.98
N LEU A 166 -36.17 -4.02 -10.82
CA LEU A 166 -37.59 -4.12 -10.54
C LEU A 166 -38.42 -2.94 -11.09
N GLY A 167 -37.78 -1.95 -11.75
CA GLY A 167 -38.46 -0.74 -12.24
C GLY A 167 -38.95 0.19 -11.13
N VAL A 168 -38.44 0.07 -9.91
CA VAL A 168 -38.89 0.81 -8.74
C VAL A 168 -38.03 2.06 -8.55
N LYS A 169 -38.67 3.23 -8.48
CA LYS A 169 -37.95 4.50 -8.24
C LYS A 169 -37.26 4.50 -6.87
N GLU A 170 -36.06 5.06 -6.81
CA GLU A 170 -35.35 5.24 -5.54
C GLU A 170 -36.17 6.16 -4.60
N PRO A 171 -36.36 5.79 -3.32
CA PRO A 171 -37.04 6.65 -2.37
C PRO A 171 -36.26 7.95 -2.12
N ALA A 172 -37.00 9.01 -1.79
CA ALA A 172 -36.42 10.31 -1.45
C ALA A 172 -35.37 10.18 -0.33
N GLY A 173 -34.21 10.79 -0.54
CA GLY A 173 -33.09 10.76 0.40
C GLY A 173 -32.16 9.55 0.27
N LEU A 174 -32.42 8.58 -0.63
CA LEU A 174 -31.48 7.48 -0.90
C LEU A 174 -30.26 7.92 -1.73
N ALA A 175 -30.39 8.99 -2.53
CA ALA A 175 -29.28 9.59 -3.27
C ALA A 175 -28.06 9.88 -2.37
N HIS A 176 -28.33 10.37 -1.15
CA HIS A 176 -27.34 10.67 -0.12
C HIS A 176 -27.27 9.60 0.99
N TRP A 177 -27.99 8.49 0.85
CA TRP A 177 -28.06 7.43 1.87
C TRP A 177 -28.47 7.95 3.26
N SER A 178 -29.41 8.90 3.30
CA SER A 178 -29.97 9.40 4.56
C SER A 178 -30.73 8.30 5.31
N ASP A 179 -30.82 8.42 6.64
CA ASP A 179 -31.57 7.47 7.47
C ASP A 179 -33.03 7.36 7.02
N LYS A 180 -33.66 8.47 6.62
CA LYS A 180 -35.01 8.48 6.07
C LYS A 180 -35.10 7.65 4.77
N GLY A 181 -34.15 7.85 3.86
CA GLY A 181 -34.09 7.10 2.59
C GLY A 181 -33.87 5.60 2.81
N VAL A 182 -32.98 5.23 3.74
CA VAL A 182 -32.73 3.81 4.08
C VAL A 182 -33.95 3.18 4.77
N LYS A 183 -34.62 3.89 5.68
CA LYS A 183 -35.87 3.42 6.31
C LYS A 183 -37.00 3.25 5.30
N ALA A 184 -37.07 4.11 4.27
CA ALA A 184 -38.08 4.03 3.23
C ALA A 184 -37.97 2.75 2.38
N LEU A 185 -36.77 2.17 2.22
CA LEU A 185 -36.58 0.89 1.51
C LEU A 185 -37.43 -0.25 2.09
N TRP A 186 -37.70 -0.23 3.39
CA TRP A 186 -38.50 -1.25 4.08
C TRP A 186 -39.99 -1.20 3.74
N LYS A 187 -40.46 -0.03 3.28
CA LYS A 187 -41.88 0.26 3.02
C LYS A 187 -42.24 0.17 1.53
N LEU A 188 -41.28 -0.14 0.66
CA LEU A 188 -41.52 -0.22 -0.77
C LEU A 188 -42.54 -1.33 -1.09
N PRO A 189 -43.50 -1.08 -2.00
CA PRO A 189 -44.50 -2.06 -2.41
C PRO A 189 -43.88 -3.06 -3.39
N LEU A 190 -43.10 -4.01 -2.87
CA LEU A 190 -42.45 -5.08 -3.64
C LEU A 190 -43.15 -6.41 -3.37
N GLN A 191 -43.10 -7.31 -4.37
CA GLN A 191 -43.45 -8.71 -4.18
C GLN A 191 -42.56 -9.36 -3.09
N THR A 192 -43.07 -10.40 -2.43
CA THR A 192 -42.48 -11.00 -1.21
C THR A 192 -40.99 -11.30 -1.36
N SER A 193 -40.59 -12.10 -2.34
CA SER A 193 -39.18 -12.49 -2.51
C SER A 193 -38.28 -11.29 -2.84
N ALA A 194 -38.75 -10.36 -3.68
CA ALA A 194 -38.02 -9.15 -4.02
C ALA A 194 -37.81 -8.23 -2.80
N LYS A 195 -38.81 -8.18 -1.91
CA LYS A 195 -38.76 -7.48 -0.63
C LYS A 195 -37.74 -8.12 0.31
N ASP A 196 -37.71 -9.44 0.38
CA ASP A 196 -36.78 -10.18 1.26
C ASP A 196 -35.33 -10.05 0.78
N THR A 197 -35.08 -10.09 -0.53
CA THR A 197 -33.76 -9.76 -1.10
C THR A 197 -33.33 -8.35 -0.73
N LEU A 198 -34.20 -7.34 -0.90
CA LEU A 198 -33.89 -5.96 -0.54
C LEU A 198 -33.59 -5.81 0.96
N ARG A 199 -34.41 -6.42 1.82
CA ARG A 199 -34.20 -6.42 3.28
C ARG A 199 -32.88 -7.07 3.66
N SER A 200 -32.50 -8.17 3.00
CA SER A 200 -31.21 -8.82 3.19
C SER A 200 -30.05 -7.86 2.90
N LEU A 201 -30.07 -7.19 1.74
CA LEU A 201 -29.07 -6.19 1.37
C LEU A 201 -29.02 -5.00 2.35
N VAL A 202 -30.16 -4.54 2.86
CA VAL A 202 -30.19 -3.45 3.85
C VAL A 202 -29.61 -3.89 5.20
N ARG A 203 -29.84 -5.13 5.62
CA ARG A 203 -29.19 -5.70 6.82
C ARG A 203 -27.68 -5.82 6.64
N GLU A 204 -27.21 -6.28 5.47
CA GLU A 204 -25.79 -6.32 5.12
C GLU A 204 -25.16 -4.91 5.19
N LEU A 205 -25.83 -3.89 4.63
CA LEU A 205 -25.37 -2.51 4.71
C LEU A 205 -25.27 -2.01 6.16
N ALA A 206 -26.29 -2.29 6.98
CA ALA A 206 -26.30 -1.88 8.39
C ALA A 206 -25.15 -2.53 9.18
N PHE A 207 -24.91 -3.83 8.95
CA PHE A 207 -23.78 -4.53 9.54
C PHE A 207 -22.44 -3.89 9.15
N LEU A 208 -22.22 -3.68 7.85
CA LEU A 208 -20.96 -3.10 7.34
C LEU A 208 -20.71 -1.68 7.87
N LEU A 209 -21.76 -0.86 8.01
CA LEU A 209 -21.65 0.48 8.58
C LEU A 209 -21.23 0.45 10.06
N LYS A 210 -21.83 -0.43 10.85
CA LYS A 210 -21.49 -0.65 12.26
C LYS A 210 -20.04 -1.15 12.40
N GLU A 211 -19.67 -2.12 11.57
CA GLU A 211 -18.33 -2.71 11.57
C GLU A 211 -17.26 -1.67 11.19
N ARG A 212 -17.52 -0.84 10.17
CA ARG A 212 -16.61 0.27 9.83
C ARG A 212 -16.42 1.21 11.02
N GLN A 213 -17.49 1.57 11.72
CA GLN A 213 -17.40 2.44 12.90
C GLN A 213 -16.58 1.78 14.03
N HIS A 214 -16.71 0.47 14.22
CA HIS A 214 -15.92 -0.29 15.19
C HIS A 214 -14.42 -0.25 14.86
N ILE A 215 -14.05 -0.57 13.62
CA ILE A 215 -12.65 -0.48 13.16
C ILE A 215 -12.11 0.95 13.25
N GLU A 216 -12.91 1.96 12.92
CA GLU A 216 -12.54 3.38 13.06
C GLU A 216 -12.34 3.81 14.53
N LYS A 217 -13.00 3.16 15.50
CA LYS A 217 -12.70 3.35 16.93
C LYS A 217 -11.37 2.71 17.31
N GLN A 218 -11.11 1.47 16.88
CA GLN A 218 -9.86 0.76 17.15
C GLN A 218 -8.64 1.50 16.57
N LEU A 219 -8.73 1.98 15.32
CA LEU A 219 -7.68 2.78 14.69
C LEU A 219 -7.33 4.03 15.52
N ARG A 220 -8.34 4.72 16.05
CA ARG A 220 -8.12 5.89 16.92
C ARG A 220 -7.50 5.51 18.25
N ALA A 221 -7.90 4.38 18.85
CA ALA A 221 -7.33 3.91 20.10
C ALA A 221 -5.83 3.59 19.95
N VAL A 222 -5.46 2.87 18.90
CA VAL A 222 -4.05 2.56 18.58
C VAL A 222 -3.20 3.83 18.44
N CYS A 223 -3.74 4.88 17.83
CA CYS A 223 -2.98 6.11 17.62
C CYS A 223 -2.97 7.06 18.82
N ARG A 224 -3.74 6.78 19.88
CA ARG A 224 -3.79 7.54 21.14
C ARG A 224 -2.97 6.87 22.24
N GLN A 225 -2.09 5.96 21.88
CA GLN A 225 -1.27 5.18 22.80
C GLN A 225 0.17 5.13 22.30
N GLY A 226 1.10 5.10 23.26
CA GLY A 226 2.53 4.96 22.99
C GLY A 226 3.07 6.07 22.09
N ASP A 227 4.04 5.69 21.23
CA ASP A 227 4.82 6.64 20.42
C ASP A 227 4.00 7.37 19.34
N HIS A 228 2.77 6.90 19.07
CA HIS A 228 1.91 7.46 18.04
C HIS A 228 1.18 8.73 18.49
N GLU A 229 0.94 8.91 19.79
CA GLU A 229 0.00 9.88 20.35
C GLU A 229 0.32 11.33 19.92
N LYS A 230 1.53 11.80 20.20
CA LYS A 230 1.95 13.17 19.87
C LYS A 230 1.88 13.45 18.37
N ALA A 231 2.36 12.51 17.55
CA ALA A 231 2.30 12.64 16.10
C ALA A 231 0.85 12.66 15.60
N PHE A 232 -0.01 11.80 16.16
CA PHE A 232 -1.42 11.72 15.82
C PHE A 232 -2.18 13.02 16.12
N GLU A 233 -1.92 13.64 17.28
CA GLU A 233 -2.48 14.95 17.64
C GLU A 233 -1.98 16.06 16.69
N CYS A 234 -0.67 16.13 16.46
CA CYS A 234 -0.06 17.12 15.59
C CYS A 234 -0.62 17.05 14.16
N LEU A 235 -0.78 15.85 13.60
CA LEU A 235 -1.33 15.66 12.26
C LEU A 235 -2.77 16.21 12.13
N GLN A 236 -3.58 16.07 13.18
CA GLN A 236 -4.99 16.51 13.17
C GLN A 236 -5.17 18.03 13.25
N THR A 237 -4.13 18.76 13.65
CA THR A 237 -4.16 20.23 13.63
C THR A 237 -4.12 20.81 12.21
N ALA A 238 -3.68 20.04 11.22
CA ALA A 238 -3.71 20.46 9.82
C ALA A 238 -5.15 20.50 9.29
N PRO A 239 -5.63 21.63 8.73
CA PRO A 239 -7.01 21.73 8.26
C PRO A 239 -7.35 20.67 7.20
N GLY A 240 -8.44 19.94 7.41
CA GLY A 240 -8.87 18.85 6.52
C GLY A 240 -8.32 17.48 6.88
N VAL A 241 -7.42 17.39 7.86
CA VAL A 241 -6.87 16.12 8.36
C VAL A 241 -7.63 15.69 9.61
N GLY A 242 -8.63 14.84 9.41
CA GLY A 242 -9.35 14.22 10.53
C GLY A 242 -8.63 13.00 11.12
N PRO A 243 -9.19 12.40 12.19
CA PRO A 243 -8.58 11.28 12.90
C PRO A 243 -8.30 10.07 12.00
N ILE A 244 -9.17 9.78 11.03
CA ILE A 244 -8.95 8.66 10.11
C ILE A 244 -7.80 8.92 9.14
N THR A 245 -7.72 10.15 8.60
CA THR A 245 -6.63 10.53 7.70
C THR A 245 -5.30 10.53 8.45
N ALA A 246 -5.25 11.08 9.66
CA ALA A 246 -4.07 11.08 10.52
C ALA A 246 -3.62 9.65 10.88
N ALA A 247 -4.54 8.80 11.36
CA ALA A 247 -4.23 7.41 11.70
C ALA A 247 -3.74 6.62 10.49
N THR A 248 -4.42 6.77 9.34
CA THR A 248 -4.03 6.08 8.10
C THR A 248 -2.65 6.53 7.62
N PHE A 249 -2.35 7.84 7.71
CA PHE A 249 -1.06 8.39 7.35
C PHE A 249 0.06 7.83 8.23
N LEU A 250 -0.12 7.90 9.55
CA LEU A 250 0.86 7.47 10.53
C LEU A 250 1.16 5.96 10.41
N LEU A 251 0.11 5.13 10.40
CA LEU A 251 0.27 3.68 10.39
C LEU A 251 0.79 3.14 9.03
N GLU A 252 0.43 3.75 7.90
CA GLU A 252 0.98 3.32 6.61
C GLU A 252 2.41 3.80 6.38
N LEU A 253 2.80 4.96 6.95
CA LEU A 253 4.20 5.37 6.92
C LEU A 253 5.05 4.52 7.87
N PHE A 254 4.50 4.15 9.03
CA PHE A 254 5.04 3.34 10.15
C PHE A 254 6.38 3.77 10.76
N ASP A 255 7.31 4.20 9.91
CA ASP A 255 8.57 4.83 10.23
C ASP A 255 8.68 6.06 9.32
N PRO A 256 8.43 7.28 9.85
CA PRO A 256 8.56 8.51 9.09
C PRO A 256 10.04 8.96 8.96
N LEU A 257 10.94 8.49 9.83
CA LEU A 257 12.34 8.92 9.86
C LEU A 257 13.18 8.25 8.77
N ARG A 258 12.77 7.09 8.24
CA ARG A 258 13.43 6.45 7.08
C ARG A 258 13.48 7.29 5.81
N PHE A 259 12.61 8.29 5.68
CA PHE A 259 12.55 9.12 4.48
C PHE A 259 13.56 10.26 4.60
N LYS A 260 14.52 10.32 3.66
CA LYS A 260 15.57 11.36 3.65
C LYS A 260 15.14 12.64 2.93
N SER A 261 14.03 12.61 2.18
CA SER A 261 13.54 13.79 1.46
C SER A 261 12.05 13.76 1.21
N ALA A 262 11.47 14.95 1.03
CA ALA A 262 10.08 15.15 0.66
C ALA A 262 9.68 14.41 -0.64
N ASN A 263 10.62 14.26 -1.57
CA ASN A 263 10.41 13.54 -2.82
C ASN A 263 10.20 12.03 -2.59
N GLN A 264 10.91 11.43 -1.62
CA GLN A 264 10.72 10.03 -1.28
C GLN A 264 9.32 9.77 -0.69
N VAL A 265 8.85 10.67 0.18
CA VAL A 265 7.49 10.61 0.75
C VAL A 265 6.43 10.74 -0.35
N ALA A 266 6.55 11.75 -1.19
CA ALA A 266 5.63 11.94 -2.31
C ALA A 266 5.62 10.73 -3.25
N SER A 267 6.78 10.13 -3.54
CA SER A 267 6.88 8.93 -4.36
C SER A 267 6.25 7.71 -3.69
N TYR A 268 6.45 7.52 -2.38
CA TYR A 268 5.88 6.42 -1.60
C TYR A 268 4.35 6.45 -1.60
N LEU A 269 3.80 7.66 -1.42
CA LEU A 269 2.37 7.92 -1.42
C LEU A 269 1.75 7.95 -2.82
N GLY A 270 2.55 7.82 -3.89
CA GLY A 270 2.06 7.91 -5.27
C GLY A 270 1.60 9.31 -5.69
N LEU A 271 2.11 10.34 -5.03
CA LEU A 271 1.87 11.77 -5.28
C LEU A 271 3.00 12.43 -6.10
N ALA A 272 4.05 11.68 -6.43
CA ALA A 272 5.09 12.14 -7.34
C ALA A 272 4.61 12.04 -8.81
N PRO A 273 4.59 13.17 -9.56
CA PRO A 273 4.34 13.12 -10.99
C PRO A 273 5.51 12.42 -11.70
N MET A 274 5.19 11.60 -12.70
CA MET A 274 6.18 11.03 -13.60
C MET A 274 6.07 11.70 -14.96
N VAL A 275 7.21 12.18 -15.46
CA VAL A 275 7.36 12.71 -16.82
C VAL A 275 8.01 11.61 -17.66
N ARG A 276 7.42 11.31 -18.81
CA ARG A 276 8.05 10.49 -19.86
C ARG A 276 8.42 11.43 -20.99
N GLN A 277 9.71 11.70 -21.15
CA GLN A 277 10.26 12.49 -22.23
C GLN A 277 11.15 11.60 -23.10
N SER A 278 11.09 11.78 -24.41
CA SER A 278 11.95 11.14 -25.39
C SER A 278 12.21 12.13 -26.52
N GLY A 279 13.48 12.45 -26.79
CA GLY A 279 13.85 13.46 -27.78
C GLY A 279 13.15 14.80 -27.54
N GLU A 280 12.53 15.34 -28.59
CA GLU A 280 11.87 16.66 -28.58
C GLU A 280 10.45 16.66 -27.94
N SER A 281 9.94 15.51 -27.53
CA SER A 281 8.58 15.40 -26.98
C SER A 281 8.50 15.99 -25.56
N LYS A 282 7.72 17.07 -25.40
CA LYS A 282 7.32 17.60 -24.08
C LYS A 282 6.26 16.69 -23.45
N GLY A 283 6.71 15.60 -22.86
CA GLY A 283 5.85 14.64 -22.17
C GLY A 283 4.97 15.27 -21.08
N ARG A 284 3.67 14.96 -21.10
CA ARG A 284 2.74 15.37 -20.03
C ARG A 284 3.01 14.57 -18.76
N ALA A 285 3.23 15.27 -17.64
CA ALA A 285 3.33 14.66 -16.32
C ALA A 285 2.04 13.94 -15.94
N LYS A 286 2.14 12.67 -15.50
CA LYS A 286 1.01 11.87 -15.00
C LYS A 286 1.38 11.22 -13.67
N LEU A 287 0.38 11.03 -12.80
CA LEU A 287 0.56 10.14 -11.66
C LEU A 287 0.52 8.69 -12.14
N ARG A 288 1.47 7.88 -11.67
CA ARG A 288 1.40 6.43 -11.88
C ARG A 288 0.38 5.79 -10.91
N PRO A 289 -0.25 4.67 -11.31
CA PRO A 289 -1.14 3.89 -10.43
C PRO A 289 -0.34 3.04 -9.43
N VAL A 290 0.71 3.60 -8.84
CA VAL A 290 1.62 2.96 -7.88
C VAL A 290 1.60 3.73 -6.55
N GLY A 291 2.06 3.07 -5.48
CA GLY A 291 2.08 3.64 -4.12
C GLY A 291 0.77 3.44 -3.36
N GLN A 292 0.63 4.17 -2.26
CA GLN A 292 -0.50 4.05 -1.33
C GLN A 292 -1.79 4.71 -1.86
N LYS A 293 -2.49 4.04 -2.80
CA LYS A 293 -3.66 4.59 -3.51
C LYS A 293 -4.75 5.14 -2.59
N ARG A 294 -5.07 4.42 -1.50
CA ARG A 294 -6.13 4.82 -0.56
C ARG A 294 -5.76 6.04 0.27
N LEU A 295 -4.54 6.03 0.82
CA LEU A 295 -4.02 7.20 1.53
C LEU A 295 -3.91 8.40 0.61
N ARG A 296 -3.52 8.21 -0.66
CA ARG A 296 -3.55 9.27 -1.67
C ARG A 296 -4.95 9.86 -1.86
N SER A 297 -5.99 9.03 -1.96
CA SER A 297 -7.37 9.53 -2.04
C SER A 297 -7.76 10.33 -0.79
N LEU A 298 -7.43 9.84 0.41
CA LEU A 298 -7.69 10.57 1.66
C LEU A 298 -6.97 11.92 1.70
N LEU A 299 -5.72 11.98 1.22
CA LEU A 299 -4.93 13.21 1.16
C LEU A 299 -5.48 14.21 0.13
N VAL A 300 -6.04 13.74 -0.97
CA VAL A 300 -6.73 14.60 -1.96
C VAL A 300 -8.01 15.19 -1.37
N GLU A 301 -8.81 14.39 -0.66
CA GLU A 301 -9.99 14.90 0.05
C GLU A 301 -9.61 15.89 1.16
N ALA A 302 -8.55 15.59 1.91
CA ALA A 302 -8.01 16.49 2.93
C ALA A 302 -7.55 17.82 2.30
N ALA A 303 -6.89 17.77 1.14
CA ALA A 303 -6.44 18.96 0.42
C ALA A 303 -7.61 19.87 -0.03
N TRP A 304 -8.78 19.30 -0.38
CA TRP A 304 -9.98 20.10 -0.70
C TRP A 304 -10.50 20.88 0.51
N CYS A 305 -10.39 20.31 1.69
CA CYS A 305 -10.71 20.99 2.94
C CYS A 305 -9.62 22.00 3.33
N TRP A 306 -8.34 21.62 3.18
CA TRP A 306 -7.19 22.46 3.49
C TRP A 306 -7.22 23.77 2.68
N ARG A 307 -7.43 23.69 1.36
CA ARG A 307 -7.48 24.89 0.50
C ARG A 307 -8.58 25.90 0.86
N ARG A 308 -9.61 25.48 1.60
CA ARG A 308 -10.73 26.36 2.01
C ARG A 308 -10.46 27.03 3.35
N LYS A 309 -9.53 26.50 4.15
CA LYS A 309 -9.28 26.91 5.54
C LYS A 309 -7.90 27.52 5.74
N ASP A 310 -7.01 27.43 4.75
CA ASP A 310 -5.67 27.99 4.78
C ASP A 310 -5.45 28.89 3.55
N GLU A 311 -5.07 30.15 3.77
CA GLU A 311 -4.95 31.17 2.73
C GLU A 311 -3.79 30.89 1.77
N LEU A 312 -2.67 30.36 2.26
CA LEU A 312 -1.54 30.00 1.41
C LEU A 312 -1.92 28.86 0.47
N ALA A 313 -2.60 27.83 0.99
CA ALA A 313 -3.12 26.73 0.18
C ALA A 313 -4.18 27.21 -0.83
N GLY A 314 -5.10 28.06 -0.39
CA GLY A 314 -6.15 28.67 -1.23
C GLY A 314 -5.57 29.56 -2.34
N GLY A 315 -4.66 30.46 -2.00
CA GLY A 315 -3.99 31.35 -2.96
C GLY A 315 -3.12 30.58 -3.95
N LYS A 316 -2.39 29.55 -3.50
CA LYS A 316 -1.65 28.64 -4.39
C LYS A 316 -2.59 27.90 -5.33
N TYR A 317 -3.74 27.43 -4.83
CA TYR A 317 -4.75 26.78 -5.66
C TYR A 317 -5.21 27.72 -6.79
N GLN A 318 -5.69 28.91 -6.43
CA GLN A 318 -6.25 29.88 -7.39
C GLN A 318 -5.22 30.27 -8.45
N ARG A 319 -3.97 30.58 -8.03
CA ARG A 319 -2.88 30.94 -8.92
C ARG A 319 -2.55 29.86 -9.96
N ILE A 320 -2.51 28.59 -9.55
CA ILE A 320 -2.15 27.49 -10.45
C ILE A 320 -3.34 27.10 -11.32
N VAL A 321 -4.57 27.13 -10.79
CA VAL A 321 -5.79 26.89 -11.58
C VAL A 321 -5.91 27.91 -12.70
N ALA A 322 -5.69 29.20 -12.41
CA ALA A 322 -5.72 30.27 -13.42
C ALA A 322 -4.75 30.03 -14.58
N LYS A 323 -3.59 29.39 -14.33
CA LYS A 323 -2.59 29.07 -15.37
C LYS A 323 -2.85 27.77 -16.12
N THR A 324 -3.39 26.75 -15.44
CA THR A 324 -3.47 25.38 -15.99
C THR A 324 -4.85 24.98 -16.47
N ALA A 325 -5.90 25.68 -16.01
CA ALA A 325 -7.31 25.37 -16.23
C ALA A 325 -7.74 23.93 -15.85
N VAL A 326 -6.96 23.22 -15.01
CA VAL A 326 -7.30 21.85 -14.58
C VAL A 326 -7.32 21.74 -13.03
N PRO A 327 -8.47 22.02 -12.39
CA PRO A 327 -8.66 21.96 -10.93
C PRO A 327 -8.14 20.67 -10.27
N GLN A 328 -8.36 19.52 -10.91
CA GLN A 328 -8.00 18.20 -10.38
C GLN A 328 -6.48 17.98 -10.33
N LYS A 329 -5.72 18.57 -11.26
CA LYS A 329 -4.25 18.49 -11.20
C LYS A 329 -3.71 19.34 -10.07
N VAL A 330 -4.31 20.51 -9.86
CA VAL A 330 -3.89 21.45 -8.83
C VAL A 330 -4.17 20.88 -7.43
N ILE A 331 -5.33 20.26 -7.22
CA ILE A 331 -5.62 19.65 -5.91
C ILE A 331 -4.69 18.48 -5.60
N VAL A 332 -4.29 17.70 -6.60
CA VAL A 332 -3.29 16.64 -6.43
C VAL A 332 -1.92 17.22 -6.04
N ALA A 333 -1.53 18.37 -6.62
CA ALA A 333 -0.33 19.07 -6.22
C ALA A 333 -0.41 19.57 -4.77
N LEU A 334 -1.57 20.10 -4.34
CA LEU A 334 -1.79 20.47 -2.94
C LEU A 334 -1.79 19.25 -2.00
N ALA A 335 -2.34 18.12 -2.41
CA ALA A 335 -2.28 16.88 -1.65
C ALA A 335 -0.83 16.41 -1.44
N ARG A 336 0.03 16.62 -2.43
CA ARG A 336 1.48 16.40 -2.29
C ARG A 336 2.09 17.34 -1.25
N ASP A 337 1.80 18.63 -1.30
CA ASP A 337 2.31 19.59 -0.32
C ASP A 337 1.83 19.25 1.10
N LEU A 338 0.54 18.96 1.24
CA LEU A 338 -0.06 18.54 2.51
C LEU A 338 0.62 17.28 3.04
N ALA A 339 0.86 16.27 2.20
CA ALA A 339 1.55 15.05 2.61
C ALA A 339 2.98 15.32 3.12
N ILE A 340 3.71 16.26 2.50
CA ILE A 340 5.05 16.67 2.94
C ILE A 340 4.97 17.41 4.27
N ILE A 341 3.97 18.28 4.44
CA ILE A 341 3.71 18.96 5.71
C ILE A 341 3.43 17.92 6.79
N LEU A 342 2.50 17.00 6.58
CA LEU A 342 2.15 15.95 7.54
C LEU A 342 3.36 15.09 7.92
N TRP A 343 4.20 14.71 6.95
CA TRP A 343 5.44 14.01 7.25
C TRP A 343 6.36 14.83 8.19
N ARG A 344 6.52 16.13 7.94
CA ARG A 344 7.30 17.02 8.83
C ARG A 344 6.66 17.17 10.21
N LEU A 345 5.34 17.27 10.30
CA LEU A 345 4.65 17.31 11.60
C LEU A 345 4.85 15.99 12.36
N SER A 346 4.84 14.84 11.67
CA SER A 346 5.06 13.54 12.31
C SER A 346 6.48 13.35 12.83
N THR A 347 7.49 13.92 12.16
CA THR A 347 8.89 13.80 12.60
C THR A 347 9.27 14.85 13.63
N GLN A 348 8.73 16.07 13.52
CA GLN A 348 9.03 17.19 14.42
C GLN A 348 8.08 17.25 15.63
N GLN A 349 7.00 16.46 15.61
CA GLN A 349 5.95 16.41 16.65
C GLN A 349 5.49 17.81 17.07
N ARG A 350 5.22 18.67 16.07
CA ARG A 350 4.71 20.02 16.28
C ARG A 350 3.37 20.21 15.61
N SER A 351 2.54 21.07 16.19
CA SER A 351 1.27 21.47 15.59
C SER A 351 1.47 22.23 14.28
N TYR A 352 0.52 22.05 13.37
CA TYR A 352 0.37 22.87 12.18
C TYR A 352 0.04 24.29 12.60
N GLN A 353 0.86 25.24 12.16
CA GLN A 353 0.55 26.66 12.30
C GLN A 353 -0.17 27.11 11.04
N VAL A 354 -1.47 27.39 11.19
CA VAL A 354 -2.25 28.05 10.15
C VAL A 354 -1.60 29.41 9.91
N ARG A 355 -1.15 29.65 8.69
CA ARG A 355 -0.67 30.97 8.29
C ARG A 355 -1.85 31.69 7.68
N GLY A 356 -2.56 32.49 8.47
CA GLY A 356 -3.72 33.28 8.04
C GLY A 356 -3.70 34.70 8.62
N MET A 357 -4.07 35.66 7.76
CA MET A 357 -4.40 37.08 7.99
C MET A 357 -3.50 37.89 8.93
N ALA A 358 -2.64 38.73 8.34
CA ALA A 358 -2.47 40.06 8.93
C ALA A 358 -3.87 40.71 8.91
N ALA A 359 -4.34 41.11 10.09
CA ALA A 359 -5.65 41.72 10.31
C ALA A 359 -5.90 42.93 9.40
#